data_AF-A0A538AV92-F1
#
_entry.id   AF-A0A538AV92-F1
#
_cell.length_a   1.000
_cell.length_b   1.000
_cell.length_c   1.000
_cell.angle_alpha   90.00
_cell.angle_beta   90.00
_cell.angle_gamma   90.00
#
_symmetry.space_group_name_H-M   'P 1'
#
loop_
_entity.id
_entity.type
_entity.pdbx_description
1 polymer ?
#
loop_
_entity_poly.entity_id
_entity_poly.type
_entity_poly.pdbx_seq_one_letter_code
_entity_poly.pdbx_strand_id
1 'polypeptide(L)' 'VTDPKKAAQGTIRGDFAILTTENLVHGSDSPESAERELKLFFPNLP' A
#
# COMPACT_ATOMS: atom_id res chain seq x y z
N VAL A 1 -7.57 1.34 3.74
CA VAL A 1 -8.66 1.46 2.74
C VAL A 1 -8.05 1.45 1.34
N THR A 2 -8.53 0.59 0.46
CA THR A 2 -7.97 0.38 -0.90
C THR A 2 -8.66 1.22 -1.98
N ASP A 3 -9.98 1.39 -1.85
CA ASP A 3 -10.81 2.20 -2.76
C ASP A 3 -10.64 3.70 -2.46
N PRO A 4 -10.18 4.52 -3.43
CA PRO A 4 -9.99 5.95 -3.22
C PRO A 4 -11.28 6.67 -2.82
N LYS A 5 -12.46 6.24 -3.29
CA LYS A 5 -13.74 6.87 -2.96
C LYS A 5 -14.14 6.71 -1.49
N LYS A 6 -13.51 5.76 -0.79
CA LYS A 6 -13.73 5.50 0.65
C LYS A 6 -12.57 6.00 1.50
N ALA A 7 -11.48 6.46 0.89
CA ALA A 7 -10.33 6.99 1.61
C ALA A 7 -10.66 8.40 2.14
N ALA A 8 -10.20 8.70 3.36
CA ALA A 8 -10.37 10.04 3.91
C ALA A 8 -9.53 11.06 3.13
N GLN A 9 -10.03 12.29 3.01
CA GLN A 9 -9.28 13.43 2.48
C GLN A 9 -7.97 13.63 3.28
N GLY A 10 -6.88 13.99 2.61
CA GLY A 10 -5.56 14.14 3.21
C GLY A 10 -4.74 12.85 3.26
N THR A 11 -5.33 11.69 2.93
CA THR A 11 -4.57 10.45 2.73
C THR A 11 -4.06 10.37 1.29
N ILE A 12 -2.97 9.63 1.06
CA ILE A 12 -2.38 9.48 -0.28
C ILE A 12 -3.43 9.05 -1.33
N ARG A 13 -4.31 8.10 -0.98
CA ARG A 13 -5.35 7.64 -1.90
C ARG A 13 -6.56 8.57 -1.99
N GLY A 14 -6.89 9.31 -0.93
CA GLY A 14 -7.95 10.31 -0.97
C GLY A 14 -7.60 11.48 -1.89
N ASP A 15 -6.31 11.84 -1.94
CA ASP A 15 -5.87 13.04 -2.66
C ASP A 15 -5.33 12.73 -4.08
N PHE A 16 -4.75 11.54 -4.31
CA PHE A 16 -3.99 11.27 -5.55
C PHE A 16 -4.40 10.03 -6.35
N ALA A 17 -5.25 9.14 -5.82
CA ALA A 17 -5.63 7.92 -6.54
C ALA A 17 -6.90 8.13 -7.39
N ILE A 18 -6.96 7.46 -8.55
CA ILE A 18 -8.04 7.65 -9.54
C ILE A 18 -9.09 6.52 -9.44
N LEU A 19 -8.64 5.27 -9.46
CA LEU A 19 -9.47 4.06 -9.40
C LEU A 19 -8.88 3.08 -8.39
N THR A 20 -9.68 2.11 -7.91
CA THR A 20 -9.20 1.06 -6.99
C THR A 20 -8.03 0.26 -7.58
N THR A 21 -8.02 0.04 -8.89
CA THR A 21 -6.93 -0.64 -9.62
C THR A 21 -5.75 0.28 -9.95
N GLU A 22 -5.90 1.59 -9.80
CA GLU A 22 -4.90 2.63 -10.09
C GLU A 22 -4.72 3.50 -8.84
N ASN A 23 -4.43 2.86 -7.70
CA ASN A 23 -4.47 3.50 -6.37
C ASN A 23 -3.11 3.91 -5.80
N LEU A 24 -2.13 4.07 -6.70
CA LEU A 24 -0.81 4.69 -6.54
C LEU A 24 0.20 4.02 -5.60
N VAL A 25 -0.25 3.51 -4.45
CA VAL A 25 0.63 2.99 -3.39
C VAL A 25 0.24 1.59 -2.96
N HIS A 26 1.25 0.80 -2.60
CA HIS A 26 1.12 -0.49 -1.90
C HIS A 26 1.69 -0.37 -0.50
N GLY A 27 1.15 -1.15 0.44
CA GLY A 27 1.67 -1.30 1.79
C GLY A 27 1.18 -2.60 2.36
N SER A 28 2.05 -3.31 3.07
CA SER A 28 1.72 -4.61 3.66
C SER A 28 0.57 -4.47 4.66
N ASP A 29 -0.32 -5.47 4.68
CA ASP A 29 -1.56 -5.45 5.47
C ASP A 29 -1.40 -5.99 6.90
N SER A 30 -0.27 -6.64 7.19
CA SER A 30 0.09 -7.14 8.51
C SER A 30 1.62 -7.19 8.70
N PRO A 31 2.12 -7.32 9.95
CA PRO A 31 3.53 -7.56 10.22
C PRO A 31 4.08 -8.81 9.51
N GLU A 32 3.30 -9.89 9.45
CA GLU A 32 3.67 -11.13 8.79
C GLU A 32 3.77 -10.96 7.26
N SER A 33 2.85 -10.21 6.66
CA SER A 33 2.94 -9.81 5.25
C SER A 33 4.14 -8.92 4.98
N ALA A 34 4.43 -7.98 5.88
CA ALA A 34 5.59 -7.11 5.76
C ALA A 34 6.90 -7.91 5.77
N GLU A 35 7.06 -8.87 6.69
CA GLU A 35 8.25 -9.71 6.75
C GLU A 35 8.43 -10.54 5.46
N ARG A 36 7.34 -11.13 4.93
CA ARG A 36 7.34 -11.89 3.68
C ARG A 36 7.72 -11.01 2.49
N GLU A 37 7.10 -9.84 2.36
CA GLU A 37 7.33 -8.91 1.25
C GLU A 37 8.73 -8.29 1.29
N LEU A 38 9.24 -7.94 2.48
CA LEU A 38 10.62 -7.46 2.66
C LEU A 38 11.64 -8.49 2.18
N LYS A 39 11.47 -9.77 2.55
CA LYS A 39 12.36 -10.85 2.08
C LYS A 39 12.27 -11.07 0.57
N LEU A 40 11.10 -10.84 -0.04
CA LEU A 40 10.90 -10.97 -1.48
C LEU A 40 11.66 -9.90 -2.27
N PHE A 41 11.59 -8.63 -1.85
CA PHE A 41 12.20 -7.52 -2.58
C PHE A 41 13.63 -7.21 -2.13
N PHE A 42 13.97 -7.48 -0.88
CA PHE A 42 15.26 -7.18 -0.27
C PHE A 42 15.85 -8.41 0.43
N PRO A 43 16.19 -9.48 -0.32
CA PRO A 43 16.61 -10.76 0.26
C PRO A 43 17.93 -10.69 1.06
N ASN A 44 18.72 -9.64 0.87
CA ASN A 44 20.01 -9.44 1.55
C ASN A 44 19.99 -8.23 2.49
N LEU A 45 18.81 -7.75 2.90
CA LEU A 45 18.71 -6.70 3.91
C LEU A 45 19.32 -7.24 5.22
N PRO A 46 20.30 -6.53 5.82
CA PRO A 46 21.01 -7.00 7.01
C PRO A 46 20.11 -7.12 8.24
#